data_AF-A0AAE3M8Q8-F1
#
_entry.id   AF-A0AAE3M8Q8-F1
#
_cell.length_a   1.000
_cell.length_b   1.000
_cell.length_c   1.000
_cell.angle_alpha   90.00
_cell.angle_beta   90.00
_cell.angle_gamma   90.00
#
_symmetry.space_group_name_H-M   'P 1'
#
loop_
_entity.id
_entity.type
_entity.pdbx_description
1 polymer ?
#
loop_
_entity_poly.entity_id
_entity_poly.type
_entity_poly.pdbx_seq_one_letter_code
_entity_poly.pdbx_strand_id
1 'polypeptide(L)'
;MKNYRLLTVLFIALLMSVSSIVMAQQHVYTSATPEGEVKITVVESSFQVSIVPEGNIVDFAILTNGSVSYDFKGRVDQVGNVSISYDVKGRIDDIDSESFMYDIKGRLTQIGSTSIQYDAKGKIDQIGDVRISYDVRGNIDEIE
;
A
#
# COMPACT_ATOMS: atom_id res chain seq x y z
N MET A 1 -15.78 -48.37 -25.21
CA MET A 1 -15.57 -46.93 -25.46
C MET A 1 -15.00 -46.33 -24.19
N LYS A 2 -13.76 -45.86 -24.26
CA LYS A 2 -12.94 -45.51 -23.09
C LYS A 2 -13.43 -44.21 -22.45
N ASN A 3 -13.62 -44.24 -21.14
CA ASN A 3 -14.16 -43.16 -20.30
C ASN A 3 -13.15 -42.02 -20.09
N TYR A 4 -12.65 -41.45 -21.19
CA TYR A 4 -11.74 -40.32 -21.15
C TYR A 4 -12.41 -39.07 -20.54
N ARG A 5 -13.72 -38.92 -20.74
CA ARG A 5 -14.49 -37.76 -20.24
C ARG A 5 -14.43 -37.58 -18.71
N LEU A 6 -14.42 -38.67 -17.94
CA LEU A 6 -14.35 -38.58 -16.47
C LEU A 6 -12.93 -38.24 -15.99
N LEU A 7 -11.90 -38.79 -16.67
CA LEU A 7 -10.49 -38.53 -16.37
C LEU A 7 -10.08 -37.10 -16.73
N THR A 8 -10.63 -36.54 -17.82
CA THR A 8 -10.34 -35.16 -18.26
C THR A 8 -10.94 -34.12 -17.29
N VAL A 9 -12.14 -34.35 -16.75
CA VAL A 9 -12.78 -33.42 -15.80
C VAL A 9 -12.05 -33.40 -14.46
N LEU A 10 -11.59 -34.56 -13.97
CA LEU A 10 -10.76 -34.64 -12.75
C LEU A 10 -9.40 -33.95 -12.91
N PHE A 11 -8.79 -33.99 -14.10
CA PHE A 11 -7.51 -33.32 -14.37
C PHE A 11 -7.64 -31.79 -14.44
N ILE A 12 -8.75 -31.27 -14.98
CA ILE A 12 -9.04 -29.83 -15.02
C ILE A 12 -9.37 -29.30 -13.61
N ALA A 13 -10.10 -30.08 -12.79
CA ALA A 13 -10.40 -29.69 -11.41
C ALA A 13 -9.15 -29.66 -10.51
N LEU A 14 -8.14 -30.51 -10.78
CA LEU A 14 -6.85 -30.52 -10.07
C LEU A 14 -5.93 -29.37 -10.51
N LEU A 15 -6.03 -28.90 -11.76
CA LEU A 15 -5.31 -27.71 -12.24
C LEU A 15 -5.91 -26.40 -11.71
N MET A 16 -7.20 -26.37 -11.36
CA MET A 16 -7.83 -25.21 -10.72
C MET A 16 -7.59 -25.14 -9.19
N SER A 17 -7.03 -26.18 -8.56
CA SER A 17 -6.74 -26.17 -7.12
C SER A 17 -5.28 -25.84 -6.76
N VAL A 18 -4.46 -25.47 -7.75
CA VAL A 18 -3.05 -25.06 -7.56
C VAL A 18 -2.70 -23.83 -8.42
N SER A 19 -3.46 -22.76 -8.25
CA SER A 19 -3.09 -21.38 -8.61
C SER A 19 -4.19 -20.48 -8.04
N SER A 20 -4.06 -19.83 -6.90
CA SER A 20 -2.87 -19.22 -6.34
C SER A 20 -3.17 -18.92 -4.88
N ILE A 21 -2.16 -19.07 -4.02
CA ILE A 21 -2.06 -18.20 -2.86
C ILE A 21 -1.76 -16.81 -3.46
N VAL A 22 -2.78 -16.08 -3.93
CA VAL A 22 -2.62 -14.64 -4.15
C VAL A 22 -2.69 -14.05 -2.75
N MET A 23 -1.53 -13.90 -2.11
CA MET A 23 -1.41 -12.93 -1.02
C MET A 23 -1.86 -11.59 -1.63
N ALA A 24 -2.83 -10.94 -0.98
CA ALA A 24 -3.56 -9.79 -1.49
C ALA A 24 -2.66 -8.85 -2.30
N GLN A 25 -2.99 -8.65 -3.58
CA GLN A 25 -2.27 -7.74 -4.44
C GLN A 25 -2.58 -6.32 -3.96
N GLN A 26 -1.74 -5.79 -3.08
CA GLN A 26 -1.72 -4.36 -2.79
C GLN A 26 -1.45 -3.62 -4.08
N HIS A 27 -2.28 -2.64 -4.37
CA HIS A 27 -2.12 -1.84 -5.57
C HIS A 27 -1.36 -0.57 -5.21
N VAL A 28 -0.19 -0.42 -5.82
CA VAL A 28 0.60 0.82 -5.79
C VAL A 28 0.30 1.59 -7.07
N TYR A 29 -0.18 2.82 -6.93
CA TYR A 29 -0.48 3.71 -8.05
C TYR A 29 0.35 4.97 -7.95
N THR A 30 0.48 5.70 -9.05
CA THR A 30 1.00 7.06 -9.03
C THR A 30 0.02 8.05 -9.60
N SER A 31 0.01 9.24 -9.02
CA SER A 31 -0.70 10.39 -9.55
C SER A 31 0.22 11.61 -9.54
N ALA A 32 0.02 12.50 -10.51
CA ALA A 32 0.65 13.82 -10.50
C ALA A 32 -0.44 14.86 -10.17
N THR A 33 -0.14 15.77 -9.25
CA THR A 33 -1.00 16.92 -9.02
C THR A 33 -0.82 17.94 -10.16
N PRO A 34 -1.79 18.85 -10.38
CA PRO A 34 -1.63 19.97 -11.32
C PRO A 34 -0.42 20.86 -11.00
N GLU A 35 0.06 20.83 -9.75
CA GLU A 35 1.21 21.58 -9.25
C GLU A 35 2.54 20.85 -9.53
N GLY A 36 2.49 19.65 -10.12
CA GLY A 36 3.66 18.85 -10.49
C GLY A 36 4.18 17.95 -9.36
N GLU A 37 3.49 17.87 -8.22
CA GLU A 37 3.86 16.92 -7.18
C GLU A 37 3.44 15.51 -7.59
N VAL A 38 4.40 14.59 -7.57
CA VAL A 38 4.12 13.18 -7.80
C VAL A 38 3.82 12.51 -6.46
N LYS A 39 2.73 11.74 -6.41
CA LYS A 39 2.33 10.97 -5.24
C LYS A 39 2.26 9.50 -5.62
N ILE A 40 2.79 8.66 -4.75
CA ILE A 40 2.68 7.20 -4.80
C ILE A 40 1.61 6.80 -3.79
N THR A 41 0.54 6.20 -4.26
CA THR A 41 -0.59 5.77 -3.42
C THR A 41 -0.52 4.27 -3.22
N VAL A 42 -0.39 3.84 -1.97
CA VAL A 42 -0.51 2.45 -1.54
C VAL A 42 -1.94 2.21 -1.08
N VAL A 43 -2.59 1.21 -1.67
CA VAL A 43 -3.98 0.84 -1.34
C VAL A 43 -4.01 -0.48 -0.60
N GLU A 44 -4.51 -0.43 0.62
CA GLU A 44 -4.85 -1.58 1.45
C GLU A 44 -6.36 -1.83 1.42
N SER A 45 -6.79 -2.93 2.07
CA SER A 45 -8.20 -3.34 2.09
C SER A 45 -9.12 -2.31 2.76
N SER A 46 -8.63 -1.59 3.78
CA SER A 46 -9.42 -0.69 4.62
C SER A 46 -8.99 0.78 4.54
N PHE A 47 -7.88 1.09 3.85
CA PHE A 47 -7.36 2.44 3.72
C PHE A 47 -6.47 2.60 2.49
N GLN A 48 -6.15 3.84 2.15
CA GLN A 48 -5.09 4.19 1.21
C GLN A 48 -4.20 5.28 1.79
N VAL A 49 -2.92 5.29 1.43
CA VAL A 49 -1.94 6.30 1.84
C VAL A 49 -1.21 6.83 0.63
N SER A 50 -1.14 8.15 0.52
CA SER A 50 -0.35 8.83 -0.50
C SER A 50 0.96 9.33 0.08
N ILE A 51 2.05 8.96 -0.57
CA ILE A 51 3.43 9.18 -0.15
C ILE A 51 4.12 9.95 -1.27
N VAL A 52 4.87 11.00 -0.94
CA VAL A 52 5.75 11.64 -1.93
C VAL A 52 7.06 10.86 -2.07
N PRO A 53 7.81 11.00 -3.18
CA PRO A 53 9.06 10.27 -3.40
C PRO A 53 10.07 10.32 -2.25
N GLU A 54 10.07 11.39 -1.45
CA GLU A 54 10.97 11.56 -0.31
C GLU A 54 10.56 10.70 0.91
N GLY A 55 9.43 9.99 0.87
CA GLY A 55 8.99 9.09 1.92
C GLY A 55 8.02 9.68 2.94
N ASN A 56 7.55 10.91 2.72
CA ASN A 56 6.57 11.55 3.61
C ASN A 56 5.15 11.17 3.20
N ILE A 57 4.33 10.80 4.17
CA ILE A 57 2.89 10.69 3.97
C ILE A 57 2.33 12.10 3.82
N VAL A 58 1.59 12.34 2.74
CA VAL A 58 0.95 13.64 2.45
C VAL A 58 -0.56 13.56 2.50
N ASP A 59 -1.13 12.37 2.37
CA ASP A 59 -2.57 12.17 2.46
C ASP A 59 -2.88 10.71 2.83
N PHE A 60 -4.04 10.48 3.42
CA PHE A 60 -4.58 9.14 3.64
C PHE A 60 -6.11 9.18 3.64
N ALA A 61 -6.74 8.06 3.30
CA ALA A 61 -8.19 7.92 3.40
C ALA A 61 -8.55 6.55 3.95
N ILE A 62 -9.61 6.50 4.75
CA ILE A 62 -10.19 5.24 5.21
C ILE A 62 -11.30 4.82 4.24
N LEU A 63 -11.21 3.58 3.76
CA LEU A 63 -12.06 3.00 2.72
C LEU A 63 -13.22 2.20 3.34
N THR A 64 -13.83 2.74 4.39
CA THR A 64 -14.99 2.14 5.06
C THR A 64 -16.09 3.17 5.28
N ASN A 65 -17.28 2.69 5.61
CA ASN A 65 -18.40 3.52 6.00
C ASN A 65 -18.55 3.50 7.53
N GLY A 66 -19.07 4.57 8.09
CA GLY A 66 -19.46 4.61 9.50
C GLY A 66 -19.30 5.97 10.14
N SER A 67 -19.52 6.01 11.45
CA SER A 67 -19.24 7.19 12.26
C SER A 67 -17.75 7.47 12.32
N VAL A 68 -17.41 8.75 12.41
CA VAL A 68 -16.06 9.24 12.63
C VAL A 68 -15.93 9.65 14.10
N SER A 69 -14.89 9.18 14.79
CA SER A 69 -14.51 9.71 16.11
C SER A 69 -13.14 10.37 16.06
N TYR A 70 -12.84 11.10 17.13
CA TYR A 70 -11.64 11.89 17.26
C TYR A 70 -11.00 11.65 18.63
N ASP A 71 -9.67 11.63 18.65
CA ASP A 71 -8.90 11.57 19.89
C ASP A 71 -8.97 12.90 20.66
N PHE A 72 -8.36 12.92 21.84
CA PHE A 72 -8.31 14.12 22.69
C PHE A 72 -7.55 15.31 22.07
N LYS A 73 -6.78 15.09 20.99
CA LYS A 73 -6.09 16.13 20.22
C LYS A 73 -6.91 16.59 19.00
N GLY A 74 -8.11 16.03 18.80
CA GLY A 74 -8.99 16.35 17.68
C GLY A 74 -8.58 15.69 16.36
N ARG A 75 -7.73 14.64 16.39
CA ARG A 75 -7.36 13.86 15.20
C ARG A 75 -8.34 12.71 15.03
N VAL A 76 -8.65 12.34 13.80
CA VAL A 76 -9.51 11.17 13.53
C VAL A 76 -8.83 9.91 14.07
N ASP A 77 -9.49 9.19 14.97
CA ASP A 77 -8.96 7.96 15.58
C ASP A 77 -9.78 6.71 15.27
N GLN A 78 -10.97 6.88 14.66
CA GLN A 78 -11.81 5.79 14.18
C GLN A 78 -12.69 6.26 13.02
N VAL A 79 -12.85 5.41 12.02
CA VAL A 79 -13.92 5.51 11.02
C VAL A 79 -14.59 4.14 10.89
N GLY A 80 -15.87 4.05 11.26
CA GLY A 80 -16.57 2.76 11.29
C GLY A 80 -15.84 1.76 12.19
N ASN A 81 -15.40 0.64 11.63
CA ASN A 81 -14.64 -0.41 12.32
C ASN A 81 -13.11 -0.25 12.22
N VAL A 82 -12.60 0.75 11.51
CA VAL A 82 -11.17 0.97 11.30
C VAL A 82 -10.64 1.98 12.32
N SER A 83 -9.68 1.57 13.14
CA SER A 83 -8.97 2.43 14.10
C SER A 83 -7.74 3.07 13.47
N ILE A 84 -7.39 4.28 13.91
CA ILE A 84 -6.16 4.97 13.54
C ILE A 84 -5.43 5.35 14.83
N SER A 85 -4.16 4.95 14.94
CA SER A 85 -3.29 5.33 16.04
C SER A 85 -2.19 6.28 15.54
N TYR A 86 -1.59 7.00 16.48
CA TYR A 86 -0.53 7.95 16.16
C TYR A 86 0.59 7.87 17.19
N ASP A 87 1.82 8.04 16.70
CA ASP A 87 3.01 8.01 17.53
C ASP A 87 3.14 9.30 18.36
N VAL A 88 4.17 9.34 19.20
CA VAL A 88 4.47 10.50 20.05
C VAL A 88 4.81 11.78 19.27
N LYS A 89 5.22 11.66 18.01
CA LYS A 89 5.48 12.79 17.10
C LYS A 89 4.23 13.19 16.32
N GLY A 90 3.12 12.48 16.49
CA GLY A 90 1.84 12.72 15.83
C GLY A 90 1.74 12.14 14.42
N ARG A 91 2.66 11.26 14.02
CA ARG A 91 2.61 10.54 12.74
C ARG A 91 1.68 9.34 12.88
N ILE A 92 1.10 8.88 11.78
CA ILE A 92 0.30 7.63 11.77
C ILE A 92 1.22 6.49 12.22
N ASP A 93 0.78 5.74 13.23
CA ASP A 93 1.53 4.60 13.81
C ASP A 93 0.89 3.28 13.38
N ASP A 94 -0.44 3.20 13.40
CA ASP A 94 -1.22 2.08 12.88
C ASP A 94 -2.50 2.57 12.20
N ILE A 95 -2.94 1.81 11.19
CA ILE A 95 -4.32 1.83 10.71
C ILE A 95 -4.82 0.38 10.71
N ASP A 96 -5.87 0.12 11.47
CA ASP A 96 -6.38 -1.24 11.72
C ASP A 96 -5.26 -2.17 12.25
N SER A 97 -4.96 -3.27 11.55
CA SER A 97 -3.87 -4.19 11.87
C SER A 97 -2.52 -3.82 11.25
N GLU A 98 -2.46 -2.77 10.43
CA GLU A 98 -1.26 -2.43 9.64
C GLU A 98 -0.43 -1.36 10.33
N SER A 99 0.78 -1.74 10.75
CA SER A 99 1.74 -0.84 11.40
C SER A 99 2.54 -0.01 10.39
N PHE A 100 2.85 1.23 10.73
CA PHE A 100 3.62 2.18 9.93
C PHE A 100 5.00 2.39 10.56
N MET A 101 6.06 2.00 9.84
CA MET A 101 7.44 2.15 10.34
C MET A 101 8.16 3.28 9.62
N TYR A 102 9.06 3.95 10.34
CA TYR A 102 9.81 5.08 9.81
C TYR A 102 11.30 4.94 10.12
N ASP A 103 12.14 5.44 9.21
CA ASP A 103 13.58 5.53 9.46
C ASP A 103 13.96 6.68 10.40
N ILE A 104 15.26 6.78 10.70
CA ILE A 104 15.82 7.83 11.56
C ILE A 104 15.63 9.26 11.00
N LYS A 105 15.41 9.41 9.69
CA LYS A 105 15.12 10.69 9.02
C LYS A 105 13.62 10.99 9.03
N GLY A 106 12.79 10.07 9.51
CA GLY A 106 11.34 10.20 9.57
C GLY A 106 10.62 9.75 8.30
N ARG A 107 11.31 9.12 7.34
CA ARG A 107 10.73 8.64 6.08
C ARG A 107 10.05 7.29 6.30
N LEU A 108 8.91 7.06 5.66
CA LEU A 108 8.15 5.82 5.80
C LEU A 108 8.91 4.63 5.16
N THR A 109 9.17 3.59 5.93
CA THR A 109 9.90 2.39 5.46
C THR A 109 9.03 1.15 5.39
N GLN A 110 7.85 1.15 6.00
CA GLN A 110 6.97 -0.01 6.00
C GLN A 110 5.51 0.38 6.26
N ILE A 111 4.59 -0.31 5.58
CA ILE A 111 3.15 -0.34 5.87
C ILE A 111 2.77 -1.82 6.00
N GLY A 112 2.39 -2.28 7.19
CA GLY A 112 2.04 -3.69 7.37
C GLY A 112 3.21 -4.61 7.04
N SER A 113 3.01 -5.54 6.12
CA SER A 113 4.08 -6.42 5.57
C SER A 113 4.90 -5.78 4.43
N THR A 114 4.60 -4.57 4.02
CA THR A 114 5.08 -3.98 2.77
C THR A 114 6.20 -3.02 3.02
N SER A 115 7.41 -3.41 2.59
CA SER A 115 8.62 -2.59 2.73
C SER A 115 8.70 -1.50 1.67
N ILE A 116 9.23 -0.35 2.05
CA ILE A 116 9.54 0.77 1.16
C ILE A 116 11.05 0.99 1.18
N GLN A 117 11.66 0.97 0.01
CA GLN A 117 13.10 1.19 -0.18
C GLN A 117 13.35 2.50 -0.92
N TYR A 118 14.59 2.98 -0.80
CA TYR A 118 15.01 4.27 -1.32
C TYR A 118 16.30 4.13 -2.12
N ASP A 119 16.37 4.85 -3.23
CA ASP A 119 17.57 4.97 -4.04
C ASP A 119 18.67 5.77 -3.31
N ALA A 120 19.84 5.85 -3.95
CA ALA A 120 20.98 6.61 -3.43
C ALA A 120 20.71 8.13 -3.32
N LYS A 121 19.70 8.66 -4.02
CA LYS A 121 19.28 10.06 -3.95
C LYS A 121 18.22 10.29 -2.87
N GLY A 122 17.76 9.23 -2.21
CA GLY A 122 16.76 9.26 -1.16
C GLY A 122 15.32 9.30 -1.64
N LYS A 123 15.05 8.93 -2.90
CA LYS A 123 13.70 8.76 -3.47
C LYS A 123 13.25 7.31 -3.37
N ILE A 124 11.95 7.08 -3.18
CA ILE A 124 11.38 5.73 -3.18
C ILE A 124 11.64 5.06 -4.53
N ASP A 125 12.34 3.94 -4.55
CA ASP A 125 12.60 3.14 -5.76
C ASP A 125 11.95 1.76 -5.73
N GLN A 126 11.40 1.36 -4.58
CA GLN A 126 10.64 0.11 -4.45
C GLN A 126 9.59 0.18 -3.32
N ILE A 127 8.40 -0.36 -3.57
CA ILE A 127 7.35 -0.62 -2.58
C ILE A 127 6.87 -2.06 -2.73
N GLY A 128 7.15 -2.91 -1.74
CA GLY A 128 6.92 -4.35 -1.86
C GLY A 128 7.66 -4.91 -3.08
N ASP A 129 6.92 -5.51 -4.00
CA ASP A 129 7.47 -6.04 -5.26
C ASP A 129 7.47 -5.00 -6.40
N VAL A 130 6.87 -3.83 -6.19
CA VAL A 130 6.74 -2.78 -7.22
C VAL A 130 8.00 -1.92 -7.27
N ARG A 131 8.61 -1.80 -8.45
CA ARG A 131 9.76 -0.90 -8.68
C ARG A 131 9.32 0.42 -9.27
N ILE A 132 10.01 1.49 -8.91
CA ILE A 132 9.74 2.86 -9.38
C ILE A 132 11.03 3.45 -9.93
N SER A 133 11.01 3.88 -11.18
CA SER A 133 12.14 4.55 -11.82
C SER A 133 11.83 6.03 -12.07
N TYR A 134 12.89 6.84 -12.17
CA TYR A 134 12.79 8.27 -12.38
C TYR A 134 13.58 8.71 -13.61
N ASP A 135 13.02 9.66 -14.34
CA ASP A 135 13.69 10.32 -15.46
C ASP A 135 14.86 11.20 -14.96
N VAL A 136 15.63 11.75 -15.89
CA VAL A 136 16.77 12.63 -15.57
C VAL A 136 16.36 13.94 -14.89
N ARG A 137 15.08 14.31 -14.95
CA ARG A 137 14.50 15.50 -14.31
C ARG A 137 13.94 15.17 -12.92
N GLY A 138 13.92 13.89 -12.55
CA GLY A 138 13.44 13.40 -11.27
C GLY A 138 11.93 13.16 -11.22
N ASN A 139 11.23 13.13 -12.35
CA ASN A 139 9.84 12.68 -12.43
C ASN A 139 9.77 11.16 -12.47
N ILE A 140 8.67 10.56 -12.03
CA ILE A 140 8.47 9.11 -12.21
C ILE A 140 8.35 8.81 -13.72
N ASP A 141 9.13 7.84 -14.18
CA ASP A 141 9.22 7.41 -15.57
C ASP A 141 8.51 6.06 -15.77
N GLU A 142 8.78 5.09 -14.89
CA GLU A 142 8.24 3.73 -14.99
C GLU A 142 7.88 3.13 -13.62
N ILE A 143 6.88 2.25 -13.64
CA ILE A 143 6.45 1.43 -12.51
C ILE A 143 6.29 -0.01 -12.99
N GLU A 144 7.02 -0.93 -12.37
CA GLU A 144 7.06 -2.36 -12.72
C GLU A 144 6.57 -3.25 -11.58
#